data_AF-A0A2E7C4B5-F1
#
_entry.id   AF-A0A2E7C4B5-F1
#
_cell.length_a   1.000
_cell.length_b   1.000
_cell.length_c   1.000
_cell.angle_alpha   90.00
_cell.angle_beta   90.00
_cell.angle_gamma   90.00
#
_symmetry.space_group_name_H-M   'P 1'
#
loop_
_entity.id
_entity.type
_entity.pdbx_description
1 polymer ?
#
loop_
_entity_poly.entity_id
_entity_poly.type
_entity_poly.pdbx_seq_one_letter_code
_entity_poly.pdbx_strand_id
1 'polypeptide(L)' 'MSYHCRQCSYRGNRLDERGYCPACGSPDIHIGGRAAVKPPPKPRKRQLVLVIALWVIFAGLLAYKLVS' A
#
# COMPACT_ATOMS: atom_id res chain seq x y z
N MET A 1 -2.04 0.75 -23.79
CA MET A 1 -1.99 0.32 -22.37
C MET A 1 -2.71 -1.02 -22.31
N SER A 2 -2.00 -2.13 -22.48
CA SER A 2 -2.62 -3.45 -22.50
C SER A 2 -2.93 -3.88 -21.08
N TYR A 3 -4.21 -4.12 -20.76
CA TYR A 3 -4.57 -4.88 -19.57
C TYR A 3 -4.60 -6.36 -19.93
N HIS A 4 -4.29 -7.19 -18.94
CA HIS A 4 -4.20 -8.63 -19.03
C HIS A 4 -5.11 -9.24 -17.97
N CYS A 5 -6.20 -9.89 -18.38
CA CYS A 5 -7.04 -10.62 -17.43
C CYS A 5 -6.31 -11.87 -16.94
N ARG A 6 -6.31 -12.13 -15.63
CA ARG A 6 -5.67 -13.33 -15.06
C ARG A 6 -6.47 -14.61 -15.26
N GLN A 7 -7.78 -14.52 -15.42
CA GLN A 7 -8.64 -15.70 -15.55
C GLN A 7 -8.73 -16.22 -16.98
N CYS A 8 -8.83 -15.32 -17.97
CA CYS A 8 -8.97 -15.73 -19.38
C CYS A 8 -7.73 -15.41 -20.23
N SER A 9 -6.66 -14.89 -19.63
CA SER A 9 -5.45 -14.42 -20.33
C SER A 9 -5.71 -13.39 -21.44
N TYR A 10 -6.91 -12.79 -21.44
CA TYR A 10 -7.34 -11.85 -22.46
C TYR A 10 -6.55 -10.55 -22.34
N ARG A 11 -6.02 -10.09 -23.47
CA ARG A 11 -5.25 -8.85 -23.58
C ARG A 11 -6.05 -7.83 -24.36
N GLY A 12 -6.41 -6.73 -23.73
CA GLY A 12 -7.20 -5.67 -24.34
C GLY A 12 -6.66 -4.29 -24.02
N ASN A 13 -7.18 -3.27 -24.70
CA ASN A 13 -6.83 -1.86 -24.44
C ASN A 13 -7.99 -1.07 -23.81
N ARG A 14 -9.19 -1.66 -23.71
CA ARG A 14 -10.38 -1.10 -23.04
C ARG A 14 -11.00 -2.12 -22.08
N LEU A 15 -11.14 -1.73 -20.82
CA LEU A 15 -12.00 -2.42 -19.84
C LEU A 15 -13.45 -2.01 -20.12
N ASP A 16 -14.43 -2.82 -19.70
CA ASP A 16 -15.83 -2.36 -19.70
C ASP A 16 -16.03 -1.15 -18.79
N GLU A 17 -17.11 -0.39 -18.96
CA GLU A 17 -17.45 0.81 -18.16
C GLU A 17 -17.45 0.56 -16.64
N ARG A 18 -17.61 -0.70 -16.22
CA ARG A 18 -17.59 -1.14 -14.82
C ARG A 18 -16.23 -1.62 -14.34
N GLY A 19 -15.19 -1.59 -15.18
CA GLY A 19 -13.84 -2.05 -14.85
C GLY A 19 -13.63 -3.57 -14.92
N TYR A 20 -14.52 -4.30 -15.59
CA TYR A 20 -14.43 -5.76 -15.76
C TYR A 20 -13.79 -6.13 -17.11
N CYS A 21 -13.28 -7.36 -17.21
CA CYS A 21 -12.80 -7.90 -18.47
C CYS A 21 -13.99 -8.23 -19.41
N PRO A 22 -14.04 -7.69 -20.64
CA PRO A 22 -15.14 -7.91 -21.58
C PRO A 22 -15.26 -9.33 -22.10
N ALA A 23 -14.22 -10.14 -21.94
CA ALA A 23 -14.21 -11.53 -22.40
C ALA A 23 -14.80 -12.52 -21.36
N CYS A 24 -14.69 -12.23 -20.07
CA CYS A 24 -15.06 -13.18 -19.02
C CYS A 24 -15.86 -12.57 -17.85
N GLY A 25 -16.08 -11.25 -17.84
CA GLY A 25 -16.75 -10.56 -16.74
C GLY A 25 -15.98 -10.60 -15.41
N SER A 26 -14.70 -10.98 -15.43
CA SER A 26 -13.89 -11.07 -14.22
C SER A 26 -13.32 -9.72 -13.81
N PRO A 27 -13.31 -9.38 -12.49
CA PRO A 27 -12.65 -8.18 -11.97
C PRO A 27 -11.12 -8.33 -11.87
N ASP A 28 -10.57 -9.55 -12.00
CA ASP A 28 -9.14 -9.81 -11.85
C ASP A 28 -8.34 -9.50 -13.12
N ILE A 29 -8.12 -8.20 -13.35
CA ILE A 29 -7.35 -7.66 -14.47
C ILE A 29 -6.04 -7.00 -14.02
N HIS A 30 -4.95 -7.35 -14.69
CA HIS A 30 -3.61 -6.77 -14.53
C HIS A 30 -3.39 -5.75 -15.63
N ILE A 31 -3.56 -4.47 -15.32
CA ILE A 31 -3.23 -3.39 -16.26
C ILE A 31 -1.70 -3.32 -16.35
N GLY A 32 -1.14 -3.70 -17.51
CA GLY A 32 0.30 -3.75 -17.81
C GLY A 32 0.99 -2.38 -17.87
N GLY A 33 0.40 -1.38 -17.24
CA GLY A 33 0.94 -0.06 -17.03
C GLY A 33 0.25 0.55 -15.83
N ARG A 34 0.88 0.45 -14.66
CA ARG A 34 0.46 1.13 -13.43
C ARG A 34 -0.98 0.77 -13.02
N ALA A 35 -1.17 -0.43 -12.48
CA ALA A 35 -2.08 -0.50 -11.33
C ALA A 35 -1.61 0.61 -10.38
N ALA A 36 -2.48 1.57 -10.11
CA ALA A 36 -2.24 2.63 -9.17
C ALA A 36 -1.98 1.99 -7.80
N VAL A 37 -0.72 1.61 -7.57
CA VAL A 37 -0.15 1.57 -6.23
C VAL A 37 -0.34 3.01 -5.77
N LYS A 38 -1.44 3.26 -5.05
CA LYS A 38 -1.57 4.45 -4.22
C LYS A 38 -0.18 4.68 -3.63
N PRO A 39 0.44 5.85 -3.83
CA PRO A 39 1.77 6.07 -3.29
C PRO A 39 1.70 5.64 -1.82
N PRO A 40 2.61 4.77 -1.34
CA PRO A 40 2.61 4.40 0.07
C PRO A 40 2.52 5.71 0.85
N PRO A 41 1.56 5.86 1.78
CA PRO A 41 1.33 7.13 2.45
C PRO A 41 2.69 7.58 2.98
N LYS A 42 3.19 8.72 2.47
CA LYS A 42 4.54 9.25 2.74
C LYS A 42 4.89 8.93 4.18
N PRO A 43 5.93 8.13 4.47
CA PRO A 43 6.19 7.70 5.84
C PRO A 43 6.56 8.93 6.68
N ARG A 44 5.55 9.48 7.36
CA ARG A 44 5.45 9.50 8.82
C ARG A 44 6.78 9.80 9.56
N LYS A 45 7.57 10.77 9.07
CA LYS A 45 8.68 11.38 9.84
C LYS A 45 8.22 11.76 11.25
N ARG A 46 6.99 12.27 11.37
CA ARG A 46 6.35 12.55 12.67
C ARG A 46 6.15 11.31 13.52
N GLN A 47 5.74 10.17 12.95
CA GLN A 47 5.58 8.93 13.72
C GLN A 47 6.93 8.40 14.20
N LEU A 48 7.98 8.48 13.37
CA LEU A 48 9.33 8.09 13.78
C LEU A 48 9.81 8.94 14.95
N VAL A 49 9.63 10.27 14.88
CA VAL A 49 9.96 11.19 15.97
C VAL A 49 9.16 10.88 17.24
N LEU A 50 7.87 10.59 17.11
CA LEU A 50 7.00 10.25 18.24
C LEU A 50 7.44 8.95 18.93
N VAL A 51 7.81 7.93 18.14
CA VAL A 51 8.34 6.67 18.66
C VAL A 51 9.67 6.89 19.39
N ILE A 52 10.59 7.67 18.81
CA ILE A 52 11.88 7.98 19.45
C ILE A 52 11.66 8.74 20.77
N ALA A 53 10.82 9.78 20.77
CA ALA A 53 10.53 10.55 21.98
C ALA A 53 9.91 9.67 23.08
N LEU A 54 8.97 8.79 22.72
CA LEU A 54 8.34 7.86 23.66
C LEU A 54 9.38 6.91 24.29
N TRP A 55 10.30 6.38 23.49
CA TRP A 55 11.37 5.50 23.99
C TRP A 55 12.35 6.23 24.91
N VAL A 56 12.73 7.47 24.58
CA VAL A 56 13.64 8.27 25.42
C VAL A 56 13.01 8.59 26.77
N ILE A 57 11.73 8.99 26.80
CA ILE A 57 11.00 9.24 28.05
C ILE A 57 10.91 7.96 28.88
N PHE A 58 10.55 6.84 28.24
CA PHE A 58 10.41 5.56 28.92
C PHE A 58 11.75 5.10 29.53
N ALA A 59 12.84 5.14 28.75
CA ALA A 59 14.17 4.78 29.23
C ALA A 59 14.64 5.71 30.37
N GLY A 60 14.37 7.01 30.27
CA GLY A 60 14.69 7.98 31.31
C GLY A 60 13.95 7.72 32.63
N LEU A 61 12.64 7.42 32.57
CA LEU A 61 11.84 7.04 33.73
C LEU A 61 12.33 5.73 34.35
N LEU A 62 12.72 4.76 33.53
CA LEU A 62 13.25 3.48 33.98
C LEU A 62 14.58 3.67 34.70
N ALA A 63 15.49 4.45 34.13
CA ALA A 63 16.78 4.78 34.75
C ALA A 63 16.59 5.55 36.06
N TYR A 64 15.67 6.53 36.09
CA TYR A 64 15.35 7.28 37.31
C TYR A 64 14.86 6.34 38.43
N LYS A 65 13.99 5.38 38.12
CA LYS A 65 13.47 4.41 39.09
C LYS A 65 14.47 3.31 39.48
N LEU A 66 15.53 3.11 38.69
CA LEU A 66 16.62 2.19 39.02
C LEU A 66 17.68 2.85 39.89
N VAL A 67 17.85 4.16 39.76
CA VAL A 67 18.82 4.95 40.52
C VAL A 67 18.22 5.52 41.81
N SER A 68 16.91 5.78 41.85
CA SER A 68 16.16 6.21 43.03
C SER A 68 15.43 5.04 43.68
#